data_AF-A0A8H5HSH7-F1
#
_entry.id   AF-A0A8H5HSH7-F1
#
_cell.length_a   1.000
_cell.length_b   1.000
_cell.length_c   1.000
_cell.angle_alpha   90.00
_cell.angle_beta   90.00
_cell.angle_gamma   90.00
#
_symmetry.space_group_name_H-M   'P 1'
#
loop_
_entity.id
_entity.type
_entity.pdbx_description
1 polymer ?
#
loop_
_entity_poly.entity_id
_entity_poly.type
_entity_poly.pdbx_seq_one_letter_code
_entity_poly.pdbx_strand_id
1 'polypeptide(L)'
;MTISLEPKSPTLMTLGEAVVARHTTRQFLPDKPVPKDILHSALKLASLAPSNSNIQPWRLYVLSGPAADRLKKALVAEVSSGADSFARGFQTLQL
;
A
#
# COMPACT_ATOMS: atom_id res chain seq x y z
N MET A 1 -34.88 29.67 -4.64
CA MET A 1 -34.84 28.42 -3.85
C MET A 1 -34.26 27.35 -4.76
N THR A 2 -32.93 27.25 -4.80
CA THR A 2 -32.21 26.27 -5.61
C THR A 2 -31.26 25.57 -4.66
N ILE A 3 -31.48 24.28 -4.49
CA ILE A 3 -30.83 23.45 -3.49
C ILE A 3 -29.44 23.10 -4.02
N SER A 4 -28.39 23.63 -3.37
CA SER A 4 -27.00 23.25 -3.65
C SER A 4 -26.83 21.74 -3.42
N LEU A 5 -26.28 21.06 -4.42
CA LEU A 5 -25.74 19.72 -4.26
C LEU A 5 -24.36 19.84 -3.61
N GLU A 6 -24.32 20.02 -2.28
CA GLU A 6 -23.08 19.90 -1.50
C GLU A 6 -22.66 18.43 -1.46
N PRO A 7 -21.45 18.06 -1.91
CA PRO A 7 -20.90 16.75 -1.60
C PRO A 7 -20.70 16.66 -0.08
N LYS A 8 -21.46 15.78 0.56
CA LYS A 8 -21.37 15.44 1.99
C LYS A 8 -19.91 15.30 2.42
N SER A 9 -19.39 16.28 3.17
CA SER A 9 -17.99 16.35 3.55
C SER A 9 -17.58 15.06 4.27
N PRO A 10 -16.61 14.27 3.76
CA PRO A 10 -16.03 13.20 4.55
C PRO A 10 -15.36 13.86 5.75
N THR A 11 -15.71 13.42 6.96
CA THR A 11 -15.16 13.91 8.23
C THR A 11 -13.65 14.12 8.12
N LEU A 12 -13.21 15.38 8.18
CA LEU A 12 -11.81 15.76 8.21
C LEU A 12 -11.18 15.20 9.49
N MET A 13 -10.36 14.16 9.35
CA MET A 13 -9.47 13.71 10.42
C MET A 13 -8.21 14.57 10.42
N THR A 14 -7.74 14.95 11.60
CA THR A 14 -6.41 15.52 11.78
C THR A 14 -5.33 14.47 11.43
N LEU A 15 -4.11 14.94 11.16
CA LEU A 15 -2.98 14.04 10.95
C LEU A 15 -2.75 13.11 12.16
N GLY A 16 -2.87 13.65 13.38
CA GLY A 16 -2.71 12.85 14.61
C GLY A 16 -3.73 11.73 14.73
N GLU A 17 -5.00 12.02 14.45
CA GLU A 17 -6.07 11.01 14.45
C GLU A 17 -5.86 9.95 13.37
N ALA A 18 -5.45 10.35 12.16
CA ALA A 18 -5.15 9.42 11.08
C ALA A 18 -4.01 8.46 11.43
N VAL A 19 -2.96 8.96 12.10
CA VAL A 19 -1.83 8.15 12.56
C VAL A 19 -2.26 7.13 13.62
N VAL A 20 -3.10 7.54 14.58
CA VAL A 20 -3.62 6.66 15.64
C VAL A 20 -4.60 5.61 15.09
N ALA A 21 -5.47 6.00 14.16
CA ALA A 21 -6.49 5.12 13.58
C ALA A 21 -5.89 4.04 12.64
N ARG A 22 -4.68 4.26 12.11
CA ARG A 22 -4.01 3.31 11.21
C ARG A 22 -3.71 2.00 11.93
N HIS A 23 -4.18 0.90 11.36
CA HIS A 23 -3.92 -0.46 11.83
C HIS A 23 -3.56 -1.41 10.68
N THR A 24 -2.93 -2.53 11.00
CA THR A 24 -2.59 -3.57 10.01
C THR A 24 -3.84 -4.35 9.63
N THR A 25 -4.32 -4.15 8.41
CA THR A 25 -5.47 -4.88 7.86
C THR A 25 -5.02 -6.15 7.14
N ARG A 26 -5.66 -7.28 7.42
CA ARG A 26 -5.34 -8.60 6.82
C ARG A 26 -6.44 -9.16 5.92
N GLN A 27 -7.55 -8.44 5.77
CA GLN A 27 -8.66 -8.83 4.91
C GLN A 27 -9.21 -7.59 4.22
N PHE A 28 -9.33 -7.65 2.89
CA PHE A 28 -9.78 -6.54 2.05
C PHE A 28 -11.03 -6.97 1.28
N LEU A 29 -11.87 -6.02 0.91
CA LEU A 29 -13.05 -6.26 0.08
C LEU A 29 -12.61 -6.60 -1.36
N PRO A 30 -12.98 -7.79 -1.90
CA PRO A 30 -12.46 -8.27 -3.18
C PRO A 30 -13.03 -7.50 -4.39
N ASP A 31 -14.22 -6.95 -4.24
CA ASP A 31 -15.04 -6.31 -5.27
C ASP A 31 -15.01 -4.77 -5.21
N LYS A 32 -14.20 -4.20 -4.31
CA LYS A 32 -14.08 -2.75 -4.13
C LYS A 32 -12.68 -2.25 -4.51
N PRO A 33 -12.39 -2.01 -5.80
CA PRO A 33 -11.10 -1.50 -6.22
C PRO A 33 -10.87 -0.07 -5.71
N VAL A 34 -9.60 0.28 -5.48
CA VAL A 34 -9.21 1.66 -5.15
C VAL A 34 -9.23 2.49 -6.44
N PRO A 35 -9.94 3.64 -6.48
CA PRO A 35 -9.88 4.56 -7.61
C PRO A 35 -8.45 5.05 -7.91
N LYS A 36 -8.10 5.16 -9.19
CA LYS A 36 -6.73 5.47 -9.64
C LYS A 36 -6.25 6.85 -9.17
N ASP A 37 -7.14 7.83 -9.17
CA ASP A 37 -6.91 9.20 -8.70
C ASP A 37 -6.55 9.25 -7.21
N ILE A 38 -7.24 8.46 -6.38
CA ILE A 38 -6.93 8.32 -4.95
C ILE A 38 -5.54 7.70 -4.78
N LEU A 39 -5.26 6.61 -5.50
CA LEU A 39 -3.96 5.95 -5.47
C LEU A 39 -2.83 6.91 -5.88
N HIS A 40 -2.99 7.63 -6.98
CA HIS A 40 -1.99 8.60 -7.45
C HIS A 40 -1.76 9.72 -6.43
N SER A 41 -2.83 10.24 -5.85
CA SER A 41 -2.75 11.29 -4.82
C SER A 41 -2.00 10.80 -3.58
N ALA A 42 -2.29 9.59 -3.11
CA ALA A 42 -1.60 8.98 -1.97
C ALA A 42 -0.11 8.76 -2.26
N LEU A 43 0.24 8.25 -3.45
CA LEU A 43 1.64 8.04 -3.84
C LEU A 43 2.41 9.35 -4.00
N LYS A 44 1.77 10.40 -4.52
CA LYS A 44 2.35 11.74 -4.60
C LYS A 44 2.65 12.33 -3.22
N LEU A 45 1.78 12.12 -2.25
CA LEU A 45 2.05 12.51 -0.86
C LEU A 45 3.21 11.69 -0.27
N ALA A 46 3.21 10.38 -0.49
CA ALA A 46 4.26 9.49 0.01
C ALA A 46 5.65 9.84 -0.55
N SER A 47 5.74 10.29 -1.81
CA SER A 47 7.02 10.71 -2.42
C SER A 47 7.62 11.97 -1.79
N LEU A 48 6.90 12.70 -0.94
CA LEU A 48 7.42 13.86 -0.24
C LEU A 48 8.20 13.49 1.04
N ALA A 49 8.28 12.20 1.39
CA ALA A 49 9.10 11.76 2.51
C ALA A 49 10.56 12.21 2.31
N PRO A 50 11.24 12.76 3.34
CA PRO A 50 12.64 13.13 3.21
C PRO A 50 13.51 11.88 2.97
N SER A 51 14.61 12.04 2.24
CA SER A 51 15.62 11.01 2.02
C SER A 51 17.02 11.60 2.10
N ASN A 52 18.02 10.80 2.44
CA ASN A 52 19.42 11.26 2.51
C ASN A 52 19.85 11.87 1.16
N SER A 53 20.42 13.07 1.20
CA SER A 53 20.76 13.88 0.02
C SER A 53 19.62 14.03 -1.00
N ASN A 54 18.37 13.87 -0.55
CA ASN A 54 17.16 13.86 -1.37
C ASN A 54 17.21 12.94 -2.60
N ILE A 55 17.93 11.81 -2.53
CA ILE A 55 18.10 10.91 -3.68
C ILE A 55 16.82 10.14 -4.05
N GLN A 56 15.83 10.10 -3.15
CA GLN A 56 14.53 9.48 -3.36
C GLN A 56 14.66 8.03 -3.90
N PRO A 57 15.32 7.13 -3.15
CA PRO A 57 15.82 5.86 -3.70
C PRO A 57 14.72 4.82 -3.97
N TRP A 58 13.46 5.13 -3.63
CA TRP A 58 12.34 4.20 -3.72
C TRP A 58 11.98 3.87 -5.18
N ARG A 59 11.77 2.58 -5.43
CA ARG A 59 11.15 2.07 -6.66
C ARG A 59 9.85 1.39 -6.29
N LEU A 60 8.74 1.92 -6.79
CA LEU A 60 7.42 1.40 -6.48
C LEU A 60 6.86 0.61 -7.67
N TYR A 61 6.39 -0.61 -7.40
CA TYR A 61 5.68 -1.44 -8.37
C TYR A 61 4.26 -1.63 -7.86
N VAL A 62 3.28 -1.07 -8.59
CA VAL A 62 1.86 -1.23 -8.27
C VAL A 62 1.25 -2.26 -9.19
N LEU A 63 0.67 -3.29 -8.61
CA LEU A 63 0.04 -4.40 -9.33
C LEU A 63 -1.47 -4.38 -9.08
N SER A 64 -2.24 -4.68 -10.13
CA SER A 64 -3.69 -4.80 -10.06
C SER A 64 -4.18 -5.87 -11.02
N GLY A 65 -5.38 -6.40 -10.78
CA GLY A 65 -6.01 -7.41 -11.63
C GLY A 65 -5.10 -8.64 -11.88
N PRO A 66 -5.03 -9.15 -13.13
CA PRO A 66 -4.33 -10.39 -13.44
C PRO A 66 -2.86 -10.43 -13.02
N ALA A 67 -2.15 -9.29 -13.04
CA ALA A 67 -0.75 -9.24 -12.64
C ALA A 67 -0.59 -9.47 -11.13
N ALA A 68 -1.47 -8.87 -10.31
CA ALA A 68 -1.50 -9.11 -8.87
C ALA A 68 -1.87 -10.57 -8.56
N ASP A 69 -2.81 -11.16 -9.31
CA ASP A 69 -3.23 -12.53 -9.08
C ASP A 69 -2.16 -13.57 -9.44
N ARG A 70 -1.39 -13.32 -10.51
CA ARG A 70 -0.21 -14.13 -10.82
C ARG A 70 0.83 -14.09 -9.69
N LEU A 71 1.10 -12.90 -9.15
CA LEU A 71 2.03 -12.76 -8.02
C LEU A 71 1.52 -13.49 -6.78
N LYS A 72 0.24 -13.33 -6.40
CA LYS A 72 -0.36 -14.05 -5.26
C LYS A 72 -0.20 -15.57 -5.41
N LYS A 73 -0.52 -16.12 -6.58
CA LYS A 73 -0.39 -17.56 -6.86
C LYS A 73 1.05 -18.04 -6.72
N ALA A 74 2.01 -17.29 -7.28
CA ALA A 74 3.43 -17.62 -7.18
C ALA A 74 3.92 -17.62 -5.72
N LEU A 75 3.54 -16.60 -4.93
CA LEU A 75 3.90 -16.50 -3.52
C LEU A 75 3.33 -17.65 -2.69
N VAL A 76 2.06 -18.01 -2.90
CA VAL A 76 1.44 -19.16 -2.20
C VAL A 76 2.11 -20.46 -2.58
N ALA A 77 2.43 -20.67 -3.86
CA ALA A 77 3.11 -21.87 -4.34
C ALA A 77 4.51 -22.02 -3.71
N GLU A 78 5.29 -20.95 -3.65
CA GLU A 78 6.63 -20.96 -3.04
C GLU A 78 6.55 -21.33 -1.56
N VAL A 79 5.71 -20.65 -0.79
CA VAL A 79 5.55 -20.93 0.66
C VAL A 79 5.05 -22.35 0.90
N SER A 80 4.11 -22.83 0.08
CA SER A 80 3.55 -24.18 0.22
C SER A 80 4.54 -25.28 -0.18
N SER A 81 5.54 -24.97 -0.99
CA SER A 81 6.56 -25.94 -1.43
C SER A 81 7.55 -26.30 -0.32
N GLY A 82 7.60 -25.53 0.77
CA GLY A 82 8.61 -25.70 1.83
C GLY A 82 10.02 -25.30 1.42
N ALA A 83 10.19 -24.69 0.24
CA ALA A 83 11.48 -24.16 -0.20
C ALA A 83 11.85 -22.92 0.63
N ASP A 84 12.93 -23.00 1.39
CA ASP A 84 13.52 -21.82 2.06
C ASP A 84 14.42 -21.07 1.07
N SER A 85 13.77 -20.43 0.09
CA SER A 85 14.47 -19.57 -0.86
C SER A 85 14.94 -18.26 -0.25
N PHE A 86 14.46 -17.91 0.95
CA PHE A 86 14.81 -16.71 1.69
C PHE A 86 16.15 -16.85 2.44
N ALA A 87 16.49 -18.05 2.93
CA ALA A 87 17.78 -18.36 3.56
C ALA A 87 19.01 -18.21 2.63
N ARG A 88 18.81 -18.01 1.32
CA ARG A 88 19.91 -17.88 0.35
C ARG A 88 20.52 -16.48 0.22
N GLY A 89 19.99 -15.46 0.91
CA GLY A 89 20.40 -14.06 0.64
C GLY A 89 20.62 -13.13 1.83
N PHE A 90 20.23 -13.50 3.05
CA PHE A 90 20.38 -12.62 4.22
C PHE A 90 20.98 -13.39 5.39
N GLN A 91 22.24 -13.11 5.71
CA GLN A 91 22.81 -13.49 6.99
C GLN A 91 22.15 -12.64 8.07
N THR A 92 21.45 -13.30 9.00
CA THR A 92 20.99 -12.67 10.24
C THR A 92 22.22 -12.25 11.05
N LEU A 93 22.50 -10.94 11.13
CA LEU A 93 23.39 -10.42 12.16
C LEU A 93 22.65 -10.52 13.50
N GLN A 94 23.07 -11.46 14.33
CA GLN A 94 22.79 -11.40 15.76
C GLN A 94 23.67 -10.30 16.35
N LEU A 95 23.04 -9.29 16.94
CA LEU A 95 23.71 -8.36 17.85
C LEU A 95 23.94 -9.04 19.20
#